data_AF-A0A8C5TPS1-F1
#
_entry.id   AF-A0A8C5TPS1-F1
#
_cell.length_a   1.000
_cell.length_b   1.000
_cell.length_c   1.000
_cell.angle_alpha   90.00
_cell.angle_beta   90.00
_cell.angle_gamma   90.00
#
_symmetry.space_group_name_H-M   'P 1'
#
loop_
_entity.id
_entity.type
_entity.pdbx_description
1 polymer ?
#
loop_
_entity_poly.entity_id
_entity_poly.type
_entity_poly.pdbx_seq_one_letter_code
_entity_poly.pdbx_strand_id
1 'polypeptide(L)'
;MEPERLRRRLSSAFRLRGLLLRPDALKYLIEAFQSVSEGELDDVIENVIDAVEKQRLSSNMIEQPTVEAAVQECSRSPDETT
;
A
#
# COMPACT_ATOMS: atom_id res chain seq x y z
N MET A 1 -10.96 9.98 7.87
CA MET A 1 -9.75 10.53 7.21
C MET A 1 -10.12 11.06 5.84
N GLU A 2 -9.58 12.20 5.38
CA GLU A 2 -9.88 12.72 4.04
C GLU A 2 -9.14 11.90 2.96
N PRO A 3 -9.83 11.42 1.91
CA PRO A 3 -9.23 10.58 0.87
C PRO A 3 -8.10 11.31 0.12
N GLU A 4 -8.18 12.63 -0.01
CA GLU A 4 -7.13 13.44 -0.65
C GLU A 4 -5.84 13.49 0.17
N ARG A 5 -5.94 13.45 1.50
CA ARG A 5 -4.77 13.44 2.39
C ARG A 5 -4.08 12.08 2.35
N LEU A 6 -4.89 11.01 2.36
CA LEU A 6 -4.41 9.64 2.26
C LEU A 6 -3.75 9.37 0.88
N ARG A 7 -4.36 9.88 -0.20
CA ARG A 7 -3.77 9.87 -1.55
C ARG A 7 -2.40 10.53 -1.59
N ARG A 8 -2.25 11.73 -0.99
CA ARG A 8 -0.97 12.45 -0.94
C ARG A 8 0.10 11.68 -0.16
N ARG A 9 -0.27 11.07 0.97
CA ARG A 9 0.63 10.23 1.78
C ARG A 9 1.13 9.03 0.99
N LEU A 10 0.22 8.24 0.42
CA LEU A 10 0.55 7.08 -0.41
C LEU A 10 1.43 7.46 -1.59
N SER A 11 1.04 8.49 -2.34
CA SER A 11 1.81 8.91 -3.51
C SER A 11 3.21 9.39 -3.13
N SER A 12 3.37 10.05 -1.98
CA SER A 12 4.68 10.50 -1.49
C SER A 12 5.54 9.33 -1.03
N ALA A 13 5.00 8.41 -0.22
CA ALA A 13 5.73 7.27 0.32
C ALA A 13 6.25 6.34 -0.80
N PHE A 14 5.41 5.97 -1.75
CA PHE A 14 5.83 5.17 -2.90
C PHE A 14 6.89 5.89 -3.75
N ARG A 15 6.73 7.20 -3.95
CA ARG A 15 7.67 8.00 -4.74
C ARG A 15 9.04 8.16 -4.07
N LEU A 16 9.09 8.20 -2.74
CA LEU A 16 10.35 8.19 -1.98
C LEU A 16 11.15 6.89 -2.20
N ARG A 17 10.45 5.79 -2.50
CA ARG A 17 11.03 4.48 -2.82
C ARG A 17 11.33 4.31 -4.31
N GLY A 18 11.04 5.33 -5.14
CA GLY A 18 11.20 5.26 -6.59
C GLY A 18 10.07 4.53 -7.32
N LEU A 19 8.98 4.20 -6.61
CA LEU A 19 7.82 3.51 -7.14
C LEU A 19 6.74 4.51 -7.61
N LEU A 20 5.99 4.13 -8.63
CA LEU A 20 4.92 4.94 -9.23
C LEU A 20 3.60 4.16 -9.15
N LEU A 21 2.63 4.67 -8.41
CA LEU A 21 1.30 4.06 -8.34
C LEU A 21 0.45 4.44 -9.56
N ARG A 22 -0.13 3.43 -10.22
CA ARG A 22 -1.23 3.66 -11.17
C ARG A 22 -2.46 4.23 -10.46
N PRO A 23 -3.31 4.99 -11.19
CA PRO A 23 -4.56 5.52 -10.63
C PRO A 23 -5.48 4.42 -10.06
N ASP A 24 -5.57 3.25 -10.72
CA ASP A 24 -6.33 2.10 -10.21
C ASP A 24 -5.78 1.57 -8.88
N ALA A 25 -4.46 1.38 -8.79
CA ALA A 25 -3.78 0.94 -7.57
C ALA A 25 -3.98 1.94 -6.42
N LEU A 26 -3.83 3.23 -6.73
CA LEU A 26 -4.00 4.30 -5.76
C LEU A 26 -5.44 4.38 -5.24
N LYS A 27 -6.44 4.20 -6.12
CA LYS A 27 -7.84 4.14 -5.73
C LYS A 27 -8.09 2.97 -4.77
N TYR A 28 -7.59 1.78 -5.11
CA TYR A 28 -7.69 0.60 -4.25
C TYR A 28 -7.08 0.83 -2.87
N LEU A 29 -5.84 1.35 -2.81
CA LEU A 29 -5.17 1.63 -1.54
C LEU A 29 -5.92 2.68 -0.71
N ILE A 30 -6.53 3.68 -1.36
CA ILE A 30 -7.36 4.66 -0.65
C ILE A 30 -8.56 3.97 0.01
N GLU A 31 -9.24 3.09 -0.73
CA GLU A 31 -10.38 2.34 -0.20
C GLU A 31 -9.97 1.32 0.87
N ALA A 32 -8.79 0.70 0.76
CA ALA A 32 -8.28 -0.23 1.76
C ALA A 32 -7.90 0.48 3.07
N PHE A 33 -7.21 1.62 2.97
CA PHE A 33 -6.72 2.35 4.15
C PHE A 33 -7.67 3.44 4.65
N GLN A 34 -8.84 3.63 4.06
CA GLN A 34 -9.83 4.60 4.56
C GLN A 34 -10.25 4.33 6.01
N SER A 35 -10.21 3.05 6.41
CA SER A 35 -10.55 2.57 7.75
C SER A 35 -9.34 2.52 8.70
N VAL A 36 -8.13 2.79 8.20
CA VAL A 36 -6.90 2.81 9.00
C VAL A 36 -6.78 4.16 9.70
N SER A 37 -6.37 4.14 10.97
CA SER A 37 -6.18 5.36 11.76
C SER A 37 -4.92 6.10 11.30
N GLU A 38 -4.92 7.44 11.38
CA GLU A 38 -3.76 8.26 11.00
C GLU A 38 -2.47 7.88 11.75
N GLY A 39 -2.58 7.38 12.98
CA GLY A 39 -1.43 6.97 13.80
C GLY A 39 -0.73 5.71 13.30
N GLU A 40 -1.44 4.84 12.58
CA GLU A 40 -0.90 3.58 12.04
C GLU A 40 -0.73 3.62 10.53
N LEU A 41 -1.23 4.68 9.87
CA LEU A 41 -1.20 4.78 8.42
C LEU A 41 0.23 4.76 7.87
N ASP A 42 1.14 5.53 8.45
CA ASP A 42 2.53 5.57 7.99
C ASP A 42 3.19 4.17 8.12
N ASP A 43 2.96 3.47 9.24
CA ASP A 43 3.45 2.09 9.44
C ASP A 43 2.83 1.10 8.44
N VAL A 44 1.52 1.17 8.22
CA VAL A 44 0.82 0.30 7.25
C VAL A 44 1.30 0.56 5.82
N ILE A 45 1.51 1.83 5.46
CA ILE A 45 2.03 2.19 4.14
C ILE A 45 3.43 1.62 3.94
N GLU A 46 4.33 1.78 4.92
CA GLU A 46 5.68 1.22 4.86
C GLU A 46 5.64 -0.31 4.78
N ASN A 47 4.76 -0.98 5.53
CA ASN A 47 4.61 -2.43 5.49
C ASN A 47 4.11 -2.92 4.11
N VAL A 48 3.18 -2.19 3.50
CA VAL A 48 2.67 -2.48 2.16
C VAL A 48 3.74 -2.25 1.11
N ILE A 49 4.51 -1.17 1.22
CA ILE A 49 5.66 -0.91 0.33
C ILE A 49 6.68 -2.04 0.45
N ASP A 50 7.04 -2.46 1.67
CA ASP A 50 7.97 -3.56 1.89
C ASP A 50 7.45 -4.87 1.27
N ALA A 51 6.15 -5.18 1.44
CA ALA A 51 5.51 -6.31 0.78
C ALA A 51 5.49 -6.17 -0.76
N VAL A 52 5.33 -4.96 -1.30
CA VAL A 52 5.44 -4.67 -2.75
C VAL A 52 6.88 -4.85 -3.24
N GLU A 53 7.90 -4.42 -2.49
CA GLU A 53 9.32 -4.58 -2.83
C GLU A 53 9.77 -6.05 -2.76
N LYS A 54 9.17 -6.83 -1.85
CA LYS A 54 9.35 -8.29 -1.77
C LYS A 54 8.73 -9.04 -2.95
N GLN A 55 7.67 -8.48 -3.55
CA GLN A 55 7.13 -9.02 -4.79
C GLN A 55 8.14 -8.82 -5.92
N ARG A 56 8.18 -9.76 -6.87
CA ARG A 56 9.02 -9.63 -8.07
C ARG A 56 8.44 -8.57 -9.01
N LEU A 57 8.80 -7.31 -8.77
CA LEU A 57 8.43 -6.19 -9.61
C LEU A 57 9.26 -6.23 -10.90
N SER A 58 8.57 -6.28 -12.04
CA SER A 58 9.22 -6.17 -13.36
C SER A 58 9.36 -4.70 -13.80
N SER A 59 8.66 -3.79 -13.13
CA SER A 59 8.65 -2.35 -13.40
C SER A 59 8.43 -1.59 -12.09
N ASN A 60 8.92 -0.36 -12.00
CA ASN A 60 8.63 0.53 -10.88
C ASN A 60 7.18 1.09 -10.92
N MET A 61 6.44 0.80 -11.98
CA MET A 61 5.02 1.08 -12.10
C MET A 61 4.22 0.01 -11.35
N ILE A 62 3.57 0.42 -10.26
CA ILE A 62 2.79 -0.44 -9.39
C ILE A 62 1.33 -0.44 -9.85
N GLU A 63 0.83 -1.63 -10.18
CA GLU A 63 -0.53 -1.86 -10.64
C GLU A 63 -1.43 -2.34 -9.49
N GLN A 64 -2.75 -2.27 -9.69
CA GLN A 64 -3.72 -2.72 -8.69
C GLN A 64 -3.46 -4.14 -8.14
N PRO A 65 -3.18 -5.18 -8.97
CA PRO A 65 -2.94 -6.52 -8.43
C PRO A 65 -1.71 -6.61 -7.51
N THR A 66 -0.68 -5.79 -7.74
CA THR A 66 0.53 -5.76 -6.93
C THR A 66 0.25 -5.21 -5.52
N VAL A 67 -0.49 -4.10 -5.45
CA VAL A 67 -0.87 -3.51 -4.15
C VAL A 67 -1.92 -4.35 -3.45
N GLU A 68 -2.84 -4.96 -4.19
CA GLU A 68 -3.84 -5.86 -3.63
C GLU A 68 -3.17 -7.06 -2.96
N ALA A 69 -2.20 -7.70 -3.63
CA ALA A 69 -1.42 -8.79 -3.03
C ALA A 69 -0.66 -8.35 -1.78
N ALA A 70 -0.02 -7.17 -1.81
CA ALA A 70 0.71 -6.63 -0.66
C ALA A 70 -0.22 -6.31 0.52
N VAL A 71 -1.37 -5.69 0.26
CA VAL A 71 -2.37 -5.37 1.28
C VAL A 71 -2.94 -6.65 1.87
N GLN A 72 -3.22 -7.66 1.06
CA GLN A 72 -3.66 -8.97 1.53
C GLN A 72 -2.62 -9.59 2.47
N GLU A 73 -1.34 -9.61 2.08
CA GLU A 73 -0.25 -10.08 2.95
C GLU A 73 -0.19 -9.32 4.28
N CYS A 74 -0.26 -7.99 4.23
CA CYS A 74 -0.26 -7.14 5.43
C CYS A 74 -1.50 -7.34 6.32
N SER A 75 -2.66 -7.66 5.71
CA SER A 75 -3.91 -7.93 6.44
C SER A 75 -3.97 -9.33 7.04
N ARG A 76 -3.17 -10.27 6.52
CA ARG A 76 -3.19 -11.68 6.91
C ARG A 76 -2.28 -12.02 8.10
N SER A 77 -1.40 -11.11 8.49
CA SER A 77 -0.72 -11.17 9.79
C SER A 77 -1.63 -10.56 10.87
N PRO A 78 -2.34 -11.37 11.69
CA PRO A 78 -1.74 -12.44 12.51
C PRO A 78 -2.66 -13.67 12.72
N ASP A 79 -2.56 -14.72 11.89
CA ASP A 79 -2.77 -16.11 12.38
C ASP A 79 -2.32 -17.11 11.30
N GLU A 80 -1.10 -17.62 11.42
CA GLU A 80 -0.75 -18.92 10.87
C GLU A 80 0.22 -19.61 11.82
N THR A 81 -0.33 -20.18 12.91
CA THR A 81 0.29 -21.32 13.57
C THR A 81 -0.81 -22.17 14.24
N THR A 82 -1.41 -23.09 13.49
CA THR A 82 -1.98 -24.34 14.04
C THR A 82 -1.88 -25.45 13.00
#